data_AF-A0A8S3Z7Z8-F1
#
_entry.id   AF-A0A8S3Z7Z8-F1
#
_cell.length_a   1.000
_cell.length_b   1.000
_cell.length_c   1.000
_cell.angle_alpha   90.00
_cell.angle_beta   90.00
_cell.angle_gamma   90.00
#
_symmetry.space_group_name_H-M   'P 1'
#
loop_
_entity.id
_entity.type
_entity.pdbx_description
1 polymer ?
#
loop_
_entity_poly.entity_id
_entity_poly.type
_entity_poly.pdbx_seq_one_letter_code
_entity_poly.pdbx_strand_id
1 'polypeptide(L)'
;MSGETDRSSTIKIMKDAAVARTYDADGLRRRAACLCFKDRTEKEILLISSTHDVEKWIVPGGGIDPGEESVVAAEREALEEAGATGVVDRLLGIFENKEKNTRTWVYAFYVVHLEDHWTESKSLDRRRQWFPLNDAKKVLSAHKPLQVSYINVAEGMQITP
;
A
#
# COMPACT_ATOMS: atom_id res chain seq x y z
N MET A 1 -6.95 -39.04 -7.05
CA MET A 1 -6.98 -37.81 -7.87
C MET A 1 -6.98 -36.65 -6.90
N SER A 2 -5.80 -36.13 -6.58
CA SER A 2 -5.61 -35.25 -5.42
C SER A 2 -4.57 -34.19 -5.74
N GLY A 3 -4.93 -32.93 -5.45
CA GLY A 3 -4.00 -31.83 -5.24
C GLY A 3 -3.81 -30.93 -6.45
N GLU A 4 -4.75 -30.01 -6.67
CA GLU A 4 -4.47 -28.80 -7.45
C GLU A 4 -3.79 -27.81 -6.48
N THR A 5 -2.46 -27.77 -6.54
CA THR A 5 -1.65 -26.91 -5.68
C THR A 5 -1.74 -25.46 -6.15
N ASP A 6 -2.20 -24.62 -5.22
CA ASP A 6 -2.28 -23.16 -5.24
C ASP A 6 -1.06 -22.50 -5.93
N ARG A 7 -1.30 -21.86 -7.08
CA ARG A 7 -0.30 -21.08 -7.85
C ARG A 7 -0.18 -19.61 -7.41
N SER A 8 -0.63 -19.28 -6.19
CA SER A 8 -0.66 -17.89 -5.69
C SER A 8 0.70 -17.33 -5.20
N SER A 9 1.80 -18.07 -5.33
CA SER A 9 3.08 -17.69 -4.71
C SER A 9 4.14 -17.03 -5.61
N THR A 10 3.92 -16.83 -6.92
CA THR A 10 5.08 -16.65 -7.84
C THR A 10 5.34 -15.27 -8.44
N ILE A 11 4.54 -14.21 -8.24
CA ILE A 11 4.85 -12.94 -8.95
C ILE A 11 4.76 -11.71 -8.04
N LYS A 12 5.66 -11.66 -7.06
CA LYS A 12 6.24 -10.39 -6.59
C LYS A 12 7.61 -10.33 -7.24
N ILE A 13 7.79 -9.45 -8.22
CA ILE A 13 9.08 -9.34 -8.90
C ILE A 13 10.16 -9.02 -7.88
N MET A 14 11.28 -9.68 -8.09
CA MET A 14 12.40 -9.89 -7.18
C MET A 14 12.80 -8.61 -6.42
N LYS A 15 12.19 -8.37 -5.25
CA LYS A 15 13.03 -8.10 -4.07
C LYS A 15 13.92 -9.32 -3.99
N ASP A 16 15.24 -9.13 -3.89
CA ASP A 16 16.17 -10.24 -3.66
C ASP A 16 15.49 -11.21 -2.70
N ALA A 17 15.41 -12.49 -3.09
CA ALA A 17 14.81 -13.53 -2.26
C ALA A 17 15.48 -13.64 -0.87
N ALA A 18 16.54 -12.85 -0.63
CA ALA A 18 17.30 -12.68 0.59
C ALA A 18 16.79 -11.62 1.57
N VAL A 19 15.92 -10.66 1.19
CA VAL A 19 15.48 -9.64 2.17
C VAL A 19 14.46 -10.24 3.12
N ALA A 20 14.91 -10.55 4.33
CA ALA A 20 14.10 -11.16 5.37
C ALA A 20 12.90 -10.27 5.71
N ARG A 21 11.71 -10.87 5.77
CA ARG A 21 10.51 -10.20 6.26
C ARG A 21 10.69 -9.88 7.74
N THR A 22 10.23 -8.70 8.16
CA THR A 22 10.25 -8.28 9.56
C THR A 22 8.89 -8.52 10.24
N TYR A 23 8.94 -8.81 11.54
CA TYR A 23 7.78 -9.12 12.37
C TYR A 23 7.92 -8.42 13.72
N ASP A 24 6.79 -8.01 14.29
CA ASP A 24 6.71 -7.54 15.67
C ASP A 24 6.77 -8.71 16.65
N ALA A 25 6.95 -8.42 17.94
CA ALA A 25 7.05 -9.44 19.00
C ALA A 25 5.79 -10.31 19.14
N ASP A 26 4.64 -9.80 18.72
CA ASP A 26 3.36 -10.52 18.68
C ASP A 26 3.15 -11.34 17.39
N GLY A 27 4.16 -11.40 16.52
CA GLY A 27 4.14 -12.19 15.29
C GLY A 27 3.48 -11.52 14.09
N LEU A 28 3.03 -10.26 14.22
CA LEU A 28 2.48 -9.53 13.08
C LEU A 28 3.59 -9.06 12.14
N ARG A 29 3.46 -9.34 10.84
CA ARG A 29 4.40 -8.85 9.82
C ARG A 29 4.32 -7.33 9.72
N ARG A 30 5.47 -6.67 9.76
CA ARG A 30 5.57 -5.20 9.69
C ARG A 30 5.48 -4.72 8.25
N ARG A 31 4.64 -3.71 8.02
CA ARG A 31 4.37 -3.10 6.71
C ARG A 31 4.28 -1.59 6.79
N ALA A 32 4.53 -0.92 5.68
CA ALA A 32 4.30 0.52 5.57
C ALA A 32 3.54 0.84 4.28
N ALA A 33 2.76 1.91 4.30
CA ALA A 33 1.95 2.36 3.17
C ALA A 33 1.78 3.88 3.17
N CYS A 34 1.47 4.42 2.00
CA CYS A 34 1.18 5.85 1.81
C CYS A 34 -0.23 6.03 1.26
N LEU A 35 -1.02 6.91 1.89
CA LEU A 35 -2.08 7.60 1.16
C LEU A 35 -1.44 8.73 0.35
N CYS A 36 -1.12 8.40 -0.90
CA CYS A 36 -0.50 9.31 -1.86
C CYS A 36 -1.53 10.33 -2.36
N PHE A 37 -1.65 11.46 -1.70
CA PHE A 37 -2.48 12.58 -2.12
C PHE A 37 -1.88 13.32 -3.30
N LYS A 38 -2.75 13.78 -4.19
CA LYS A 38 -2.37 14.58 -5.36
C LYS A 38 -1.77 15.93 -4.97
N ASP A 39 -2.32 16.52 -3.90
CA ASP A 39 -1.89 17.80 -3.35
C ASP A 39 -2.38 17.96 -1.90
N ARG A 40 -2.07 19.11 -1.30
CA ARG A 40 -2.43 19.46 0.09
C ARG A 40 -3.92 19.67 0.32
N THR A 41 -4.78 19.62 -0.71
CA THR A 41 -6.23 19.65 -0.53
C THR A 41 -6.80 18.31 -0.07
N GLU A 42 -6.01 17.23 -0.18
CA GLU A 42 -6.37 15.87 0.26
C GLU A 42 -7.65 15.30 -0.36
N LYS A 43 -8.05 15.77 -1.56
CA LYS A 43 -9.30 15.35 -2.23
C LYS A 43 -9.17 14.11 -3.11
N GLU A 44 -7.97 13.86 -3.62
CA GLU A 44 -7.67 12.76 -4.53
C GLU A 44 -6.45 11.98 -4.04
N ILE A 45 -6.51 10.66 -4.12
CA ILE A 45 -5.39 9.76 -3.82
C ILE A 45 -5.04 8.89 -5.02
N LEU A 46 -3.78 8.51 -5.11
CA LEU A 46 -3.28 7.58 -6.10
C LEU A 46 -3.46 6.15 -5.57
N LEU A 47 -4.20 5.34 -6.32
CA LEU A 47 -4.26 3.89 -6.10
C LEU A 47 -3.48 3.16 -7.20
N ILE A 48 -3.07 1.95 -6.88
CA ILE A 48 -2.39 1.05 -7.81
C ILE A 48 -3.20 -0.24 -7.99
N SER A 49 -3.02 -0.92 -9.11
CA SER A 49 -3.65 -2.23 -9.31
C SER A 49 -2.99 -3.30 -8.42
N SER A 50 -3.79 -4.27 -7.99
CA SER A 50 -3.33 -5.45 -7.28
C SER A 50 -2.56 -6.36 -8.24
N THR A 51 -1.40 -6.87 -7.81
CA THR A 51 -0.61 -7.82 -8.62
C THR A 51 -1.28 -9.18 -8.78
N HIS A 52 -2.24 -9.52 -7.91
CA HIS A 52 -3.01 -10.78 -8.01
C HIS A 52 -4.25 -10.66 -8.89
N ASP A 53 -4.70 -9.43 -9.15
CA ASP A 53 -5.91 -9.13 -9.91
C ASP A 53 -5.86 -7.67 -10.33
N VAL A 54 -5.48 -7.44 -11.60
CA VAL A 54 -5.19 -6.10 -12.13
C VAL A 54 -6.42 -5.19 -12.20
N GLU A 55 -7.62 -5.76 -12.07
CA GLU A 55 -8.89 -5.01 -12.05
C GLU A 55 -9.25 -4.51 -10.63
N LYS A 56 -8.52 -4.96 -9.60
CA LYS A 56 -8.69 -4.50 -8.21
C LYS A 56 -7.67 -3.44 -7.86
N TRP A 57 -8.13 -2.41 -7.17
CA TRP A 57 -7.31 -1.30 -6.70
C TRP A 57 -6.91 -1.45 -5.23
N ILE A 58 -5.71 -0.98 -4.90
CA ILE A 58 -5.17 -0.98 -3.53
C ILE A 58 -4.38 0.30 -3.25
N VAL A 59 -4.22 0.63 -1.98
CA VAL A 59 -3.26 1.64 -1.50
C VAL A 59 -1.83 1.09 -1.64
N PRO A 60 -0.87 1.87 -2.20
CA PRO A 60 0.53 1.46 -2.32
C PRO A 60 1.16 1.23 -0.95
N GLY A 61 1.90 0.14 -0.82
CA GLY A 61 2.60 -0.20 0.41
C GLY A 61 3.01 -1.67 0.48
N GLY A 62 4.07 -1.93 1.25
CA GLY A 62 4.71 -3.25 1.31
C GLY A 62 5.35 -3.54 2.66
N GLY A 63 6.42 -4.33 2.64
CA GLY A 63 7.08 -4.80 3.87
C GLY A 63 8.13 -3.79 4.32
N ILE A 64 8.28 -3.63 5.63
CA ILE A 64 9.41 -2.89 6.21
C ILE A 64 10.62 -3.84 6.23
N ASP A 65 11.74 -3.43 5.66
CA ASP A 65 12.96 -4.24 5.60
C ASP A 65 13.73 -4.19 6.94
N PRO A 66 14.66 -5.13 7.22
CA PRO A 66 15.41 -5.14 8.48
C PRO A 66 16.22 -3.85 8.69
N GLY A 67 16.02 -3.19 9.84
CA GLY A 67 16.67 -1.91 10.15
C GLY A 67 16.07 -0.69 9.42
N GLU A 68 15.02 -0.88 8.62
CA GLU A 68 14.32 0.20 7.93
C GLU A 68 13.28 0.86 8.85
N GLU A 69 13.26 2.18 8.86
CA GLU A 69 12.20 2.96 9.52
C GLU A 69 10.90 2.90 8.72
N SER A 70 9.75 2.85 9.40
CA SER A 70 8.45 2.70 8.72
C SER A 70 8.13 3.83 7.75
N VAL A 71 8.58 5.05 8.01
CA VAL A 71 8.43 6.19 7.10
C VAL A 71 9.25 6.02 5.82
N VAL A 72 10.49 5.55 5.94
CA VAL A 72 11.39 5.27 4.81
C VAL A 72 10.82 4.15 3.94
N ALA A 73 10.30 3.10 4.59
CA ALA A 73 9.61 2.02 3.89
C ALA A 73 8.38 2.51 3.12
N ALA A 74 7.60 3.44 3.69
CA ALA A 74 6.43 4.00 3.03
C ALA A 74 6.81 4.79 1.77
N GLU A 75 7.85 5.61 1.84
CA GLU A 75 8.41 6.36 0.70
C GLU A 75 8.93 5.42 -0.39
N ARG A 76 9.72 4.42 0.00
CA ARG A 76 10.25 3.42 -0.93
C ARG A 76 9.14 2.69 -1.65
N GLU A 77 8.12 2.20 -0.94
CA GLU A 77 7.02 1.46 -1.56
C GLU A 77 6.15 2.36 -2.45
N ALA A 78 5.97 3.65 -2.11
CA ALA A 78 5.29 4.60 -2.99
C ALA A 78 6.04 4.80 -4.32
N LEU A 79 7.38 4.84 -4.27
CA LEU A 79 8.22 4.91 -5.46
C LEU A 79 8.21 3.59 -6.25
N GLU A 80 8.44 2.46 -5.59
CA GLU A 80 8.53 1.14 -6.22
C GLU A 80 7.21 0.72 -6.88
N GLU A 81 6.09 0.89 -6.18
CA GLU A 81 4.80 0.36 -6.62
C GLU A 81 4.01 1.36 -7.48
N ALA A 82 4.15 2.67 -7.23
CA ALA A 82 3.37 3.70 -7.89
C ALA A 82 4.20 4.70 -8.71
N GLY A 83 5.54 4.64 -8.64
CA GLY A 83 6.42 5.61 -9.29
C GLY A 83 6.25 7.02 -8.72
N ALA A 84 5.84 7.16 -7.46
CA ALA A 84 5.53 8.44 -6.84
C ALA A 84 6.68 8.91 -5.95
N THR A 85 7.16 10.13 -6.17
CA THR A 85 8.06 10.84 -5.26
C THR A 85 7.38 12.09 -4.72
N GLY A 86 7.77 12.51 -3.52
CA GLY A 86 7.01 13.51 -2.78
C GLY A 86 7.46 13.66 -1.35
N VAL A 87 6.55 14.17 -0.52
CA VAL A 87 6.83 14.49 0.89
C VAL A 87 5.92 13.66 1.78
N VAL A 88 6.50 12.80 2.63
CA VAL A 88 5.76 12.25 3.77
C VAL A 88 5.52 13.34 4.79
N ASP A 89 4.31 13.39 5.31
CA ASP A 89 3.87 14.43 6.23
C ASP A 89 3.62 13.87 7.63
N ARG A 90 2.47 13.21 7.82
CA ARG A 90 2.03 12.71 9.14
C ARG A 90 1.70 11.23 9.09
N LEU A 91 1.94 10.54 10.20
CA LEU A 91 1.40 9.21 10.46
C LEU A 91 -0.12 9.35 10.64
N LEU A 92 -0.89 8.68 9.79
CA LEU A 92 -2.35 8.60 9.92
C LEU A 92 -2.74 7.56 10.96
N GLY A 93 -2.01 6.45 11.02
CA GLY A 93 -2.24 5.44 12.04
C GLY A 93 -1.50 4.14 11.77
N ILE A 94 -1.70 3.21 12.69
CA ILE A 94 -1.18 1.85 12.63
C ILE A 94 -2.38 0.92 12.55
N PHE A 95 -2.47 0.15 11.47
CA PHE A 95 -3.63 -0.66 11.15
C PHE A 95 -3.26 -2.14 11.13
N GLU A 96 -4.00 -2.92 11.92
CA GLU A 96 -3.80 -4.36 12.02
C GLU A 96 -4.79 -5.11 11.13
N ASN A 97 -4.28 -6.05 10.36
CA ASN A 97 -5.08 -7.03 9.64
C ASN A 97 -4.82 -8.41 10.24
N LYS A 98 -5.74 -8.86 11.11
CA LYS A 98 -5.64 -10.16 11.78
C LYS A 98 -5.72 -11.33 10.80
N GLU A 99 -6.52 -11.22 9.73
CA GLU A 99 -6.64 -12.28 8.72
C GLU A 99 -5.35 -12.49 7.94
N LYS A 100 -4.57 -11.43 7.74
CA LYS A 100 -3.29 -11.47 7.02
C LYS A 100 -2.07 -11.46 7.95
N ASN A 101 -2.28 -11.40 9.26
CA ASN A 101 -1.24 -11.23 10.28
C ASN A 101 -0.24 -10.10 9.93
N THR A 102 -0.76 -8.90 9.67
CA THR A 102 0.08 -7.73 9.35
C THR A 102 -0.27 -6.53 10.21
N ARG A 103 0.74 -5.73 10.55
CA ARG A 103 0.61 -4.38 11.11
C ARG A 103 1.19 -3.37 10.11
N THR A 104 0.36 -2.41 9.69
CA THR A 104 0.71 -1.44 8.63
C THR A 104 0.74 -0.03 9.19
N TRP A 105 1.89 0.62 9.12
CA TRP A 105 2.04 2.06 9.39
C TRP A 105 1.64 2.83 8.13
N VAL A 106 0.64 3.71 8.24
CA VAL A 106 0.09 4.43 7.09
C VAL A 106 0.35 5.92 7.24
N TYR A 107 0.98 6.51 6.23
CA TYR A 107 1.34 7.93 6.22
C TYR A 107 0.54 8.71 5.19
N ALA A 108 0.29 9.98 5.46
CA ALA A 108 -0.08 10.94 4.43
C ALA A 108 1.17 11.30 3.62
N PHE A 109 1.05 11.24 2.30
CA PHE A 109 2.14 11.52 1.37
C PHE A 109 1.64 12.43 0.27
N TYR A 110 2.32 13.54 0.02
CA TYR A 110 1.95 14.47 -1.05
C TYR A 110 2.85 14.28 -2.25
N VAL A 111 2.26 13.82 -3.34
CA VAL A 111 2.98 13.53 -4.58
C VAL A 111 3.47 14.83 -5.21
N VAL A 112 4.77 14.92 -5.45
CA VAL A 112 5.42 16.03 -6.16
C VAL A 112 5.68 15.64 -7.61
N HIS A 113 6.10 14.40 -7.83
CA HIS A 113 6.39 13.90 -9.17
C HIS A 113 5.93 12.45 -9.33
N LEU A 114 5.50 12.12 -10.56
CA LEU A 114 5.16 10.77 -10.98
C LEU A 114 6.11 10.38 -12.12
N GLU A 115 6.90 9.35 -11.88
CA GLU A 115 7.78 8.77 -12.89
C GLU A 115 6.96 8.20 -14.05
N ASP A 116 7.28 8.55 -15.29
CA ASP A 116 6.60 8.02 -16.49
C ASP A 116 6.76 6.50 -16.60
N HIS A 117 7.89 5.98 -16.15
CA HIS A 117 8.20 4.55 -16.16
C HIS A 117 8.88 4.13 -14.86
N TRP A 118 8.16 3.37 -14.02
CA TRP A 118 8.65 2.92 -12.71
C TRP A 118 8.85 1.40 -12.63
N THR A 119 9.50 0.95 -11.56
CA THR A 119 9.96 -0.43 -11.37
C THR A 119 8.87 -1.47 -11.59
N GLU A 120 7.70 -1.29 -10.97
CA GLU A 120 6.63 -2.28 -11.05
C GLU A 120 5.71 -2.12 -12.27
N SER A 121 5.62 -0.94 -12.89
CA SER A 121 4.94 -0.84 -14.20
C SER A 121 5.63 -1.70 -15.24
N LYS A 122 6.96 -1.62 -15.31
CA LYS A 122 7.77 -2.36 -16.30
C LYS A 122 7.71 -3.86 -16.11
N SER A 123 7.55 -4.29 -14.87
CA SER A 123 7.80 -5.67 -14.49
C SER A 123 6.51 -6.43 -14.18
N LEU A 124 5.49 -5.77 -13.62
CA LEU A 124 4.25 -6.40 -13.13
C LEU A 124 2.97 -5.96 -13.87
N ASP A 125 3.08 -5.18 -14.94
CA ASP A 125 1.93 -4.52 -15.62
C ASP A 125 1.03 -3.75 -14.63
N ARG A 126 1.67 -3.18 -13.61
CA ARG A 126 0.96 -2.47 -12.54
C ARG A 126 0.44 -1.15 -13.07
N ARG A 127 -0.86 -0.93 -12.89
CA ARG A 127 -1.55 0.32 -13.25
C ARG A 127 -1.59 1.24 -12.04
N ARG A 128 -1.66 2.55 -12.28
CA ARG A 128 -1.92 3.56 -11.26
C ARG A 128 -2.98 4.54 -11.75
N GLN A 129 -3.81 5.05 -10.85
CA GLN A 129 -4.84 6.00 -11.20
C GLN A 129 -5.19 6.88 -10.00
N TRP A 130 -5.50 8.16 -10.28
CA TRP A 130 -6.04 9.10 -9.30
C TRP A 130 -7.53 8.84 -9.07
N PHE A 131 -7.93 8.83 -7.81
CA PHE A 131 -9.31 8.68 -7.39
C PHE A 131 -9.70 9.78 -6.39
N PRO A 132 -10.84 10.45 -6.58
CA PRO A 132 -11.50 11.17 -5.50
C PRO A 132 -11.74 10.25 -4.31
N LEU A 133 -11.65 10.75 -3.07
CA LEU A 133 -11.75 9.91 -1.87
C LEU A 133 -12.99 9.01 -1.86
N ASN A 134 -14.16 9.56 -2.23
CA ASN A 134 -15.41 8.79 -2.28
C ASN A 134 -15.35 7.62 -3.27
N ASP A 135 -14.68 7.79 -4.40
CA ASP A 135 -14.56 6.72 -5.40
C ASP A 135 -13.48 5.73 -5.01
N ALA A 136 -12.38 6.19 -4.40
CA ALA A 136 -11.37 5.33 -3.80
C ALA A 136 -12.00 4.39 -2.75
N LYS A 137 -12.86 4.91 -1.86
CA LYS A 137 -13.59 4.09 -0.88
C LYS A 137 -14.46 3.03 -1.55
N LYS A 138 -15.15 3.35 -2.65
CA LYS A 138 -16.01 2.39 -3.39
C LYS A 138 -15.19 1.25 -3.99
N VAL A 139 -14.06 1.55 -4.63
CA VAL A 139 -13.23 0.51 -5.26
C VAL A 139 -12.47 -0.34 -4.23
N LEU A 140 -12.15 0.23 -3.06
CA LEU A 140 -11.48 -0.49 -1.97
C LEU A 140 -12.45 -1.35 -1.15
N SER A 141 -13.69 -0.91 -0.90
CA SER A 141 -14.61 -1.55 0.05
C SER A 141 -14.90 -3.02 -0.27
N ALA A 142 -14.93 -3.39 -1.55
CA ALA A 142 -15.22 -4.75 -1.98
C ALA A 142 -14.13 -5.78 -1.61
N HIS A 143 -12.86 -5.38 -1.54
CA HIS A 143 -11.73 -6.32 -1.45
C HIS A 143 -10.62 -5.91 -0.47
N LYS A 144 -10.65 -4.68 0.03
CA LYS A 144 -9.71 -4.08 0.97
C LYS A 144 -10.44 -3.15 1.94
N PRO A 145 -11.46 -3.62 2.68
CA PRO A 145 -12.23 -2.78 3.60
C PRO A 145 -11.37 -2.08 4.66
N LEU A 146 -10.29 -2.71 5.13
CA LEU A 146 -9.35 -2.06 6.05
C LEU A 146 -8.67 -0.81 5.46
N GLN A 147 -8.40 -0.81 4.14
CA GLN A 147 -7.78 0.36 3.48
C GLN A 147 -8.77 1.54 3.35
N VAL A 148 -10.09 1.29 3.40
CA VAL A 148 -11.10 2.35 3.51
C VAL A 148 -10.93 3.11 4.84
N SER A 149 -10.58 2.41 5.92
CA SER A 149 -10.32 3.03 7.22
C SER A 149 -9.16 4.02 7.18
N TYR A 150 -8.18 3.83 6.29
CA TYR A 150 -7.08 4.79 6.14
C TYR A 150 -7.60 6.14 5.68
N ILE A 151 -8.53 6.12 4.71
CA ILE A 151 -9.16 7.32 4.13
C ILE A 151 -10.06 7.98 5.17
N ASN A 152 -10.84 7.20 5.93
CA ASN A 152 -11.71 7.74 6.98
C ASN A 152 -10.91 8.53 8.04
N VAL A 153 -9.75 8.00 8.46
CA VAL A 153 -8.87 8.71 9.41
C VAL A 153 -8.33 10.00 8.79
N ALA A 154 -7.92 9.98 7.52
CA ALA A 154 -7.43 11.17 6.85
C ALA A 154 -8.49 12.29 6.77
N GLU A 155 -9.77 11.94 6.56
CA GLU A 155 -10.90 12.87 6.58
C GLU A 155 -11.31 13.34 7.99
N GLY A 156 -10.60 12.92 9.04
CA GLY A 156 -10.92 13.27 10.42
C GLY A 156 -12.15 12.54 10.97
N MET A 157 -12.61 11.46 10.31
CA MET A 157 -13.66 10.60 10.85
C MET A 157 -13.04 9.68 11.92
N GLN A 158 -13.56 9.74 13.14
CA GLN A 158 -13.16 8.78 14.18
C GLN A 158 -13.51 7.36 13.74
N ILE A 159 -12.54 6.44 13.81
CA ILE A 159 -12.77 5.01 13.66
C ILE A 159 -13.55 4.58 14.91
N THR A 160 -14.86 4.34 14.77
CA THR A 160 -15.64 3.72 15.83
C THR A 160 -15.13 2.29 16.06
N PRO A 161 -14.83 1.89 17.31
CA PRO A 161 -14.32 0.56 17.63
C PRO A 161 -15.29 -0.57 17.28
#